data_AF-W2V161-F1
#
_entry.id   AF-W2V161-F1
#
_cell.length_a   1.000
_cell.length_b   1.000
_cell.length_c   1.000
_cell.angle_alpha   90.00
_cell.angle_beta   90.00
_cell.angle_gamma   90.00
#
_symmetry.space_group_name_H-M   'P 1'
#
loop_
_entity.id
_entity.type
_entity.pdbx_description
1 polymer ?
#
loop_
_entity_poly.entity_id
_entity_poly.type
_entity_poly.pdbx_seq_one_letter_code
_entity_poly.pdbx_strand_id
1 'polypeptide(L)'
;MKENCKRYGSKKSIKNVLARDKQRYKCKVCKYYYIEGDARTKYSGSDRLKVIKLYLENCGIRTIERFTGIHNILISIWIEKTSRANQVRPRKSQK
;
A
#
# COMPACT_ATOMS: atom_id res chain seq x y z
N MET A 1 -21.08 -6.05 10.62
CA MET A 1 -21.02 -7.27 9.77
C MET A 1 -19.58 -7.76 9.84
N LYS A 2 -19.32 -8.98 10.31
CA LYS A 2 -17.95 -9.41 10.67
C LYS A 2 -17.03 -9.49 9.45
N GLU A 3 -16.05 -8.58 9.36
CA GLU A 3 -15.06 -8.61 8.27
C GLU A 3 -14.15 -9.85 8.37
N ASN A 4 -13.87 -10.47 7.22
CA ASN A 4 -12.92 -11.56 7.10
C ASN A 4 -11.48 -11.06 7.31
N CYS A 5 -10.58 -11.97 7.68
CA CYS A 5 -9.17 -11.64 7.84
C CYS A 5 -8.57 -11.09 6.55
N LYS A 6 -8.04 -9.85 6.58
CA LYS A 6 -7.45 -9.18 5.41
C LYS A 6 -6.19 -9.83 4.84
N ARG A 7 -5.57 -10.76 5.58
CA ARG A 7 -4.33 -11.43 5.17
C ARG A 7 -4.56 -12.76 4.46
N TYR A 8 -5.53 -13.55 4.92
CA TYR A 8 -5.77 -14.92 4.44
C TYR A 8 -7.26 -15.25 4.24
N GLY A 9 -8.17 -14.28 4.37
CA GLY A 9 -9.60 -14.48 4.16
C GLY A 9 -10.34 -15.32 5.23
N SER A 10 -9.67 -15.76 6.29
CA SER A 10 -10.30 -16.59 7.33
C SER A 10 -11.48 -15.89 8.01
N LYS A 11 -12.58 -16.63 8.18
CA LYS A 11 -13.80 -16.22 8.91
C LYS A 11 -13.65 -16.32 10.44
N LYS A 12 -12.61 -17.02 10.92
CA LYS A 12 -12.37 -17.28 12.34
C LYS A 12 -11.64 -16.09 12.98
N SER A 13 -12.38 -15.05 13.35
CA SER A 13 -11.85 -13.92 14.14
C SER A 13 -12.58 -13.74 15.48
N ILE A 14 -11.87 -13.13 16.42
CA ILE A 14 -12.35 -12.77 17.76
C ILE A 14 -12.29 -11.26 17.93
N LYS A 15 -13.27 -10.71 18.67
CA LYS A 15 -13.23 -9.32 19.12
C LYS A 15 -12.00 -9.14 20.02
N ASN A 16 -11.32 -8.00 19.88
CA ASN A 16 -10.14 -7.68 20.66
C ASN A 16 -10.40 -6.45 21.55
N VAL A 17 -10.18 -5.25 21.02
CA VAL A 17 -10.29 -3.98 21.76
C VAL A 17 -11.02 -2.97 20.88
N LEU A 18 -11.70 -2.02 21.50
CA LEU A 18 -12.30 -0.88 20.81
C LEU A 18 -11.26 0.26 20.77
N ALA A 19 -10.95 0.75 19.56
CA ALA A 19 -9.92 1.77 19.36
C ALA A 19 -10.44 2.85 18.41
N ARG A 20 -10.43 4.12 18.86
CA ARG A 20 -11.00 5.26 18.11
C ARG A 20 -12.43 4.97 17.65
N ASP A 21 -13.25 4.48 18.57
CA ASP A 21 -14.66 4.12 18.35
C ASP A 21 -14.90 3.04 17.28
N LYS A 22 -13.84 2.33 16.88
CA LYS A 22 -13.92 1.21 15.95
C LYS A 22 -13.50 -0.08 16.61
N GLN A 23 -14.25 -1.15 16.35
CA GLN A 23 -13.94 -2.48 16.84
C GLN A 23 -12.70 -3.06 16.12
N ARG A 24 -11.67 -3.45 16.88
CA ARG A 24 -10.57 -4.29 16.39
C ARG A 24 -10.87 -5.76 16.58
N TYR A 25 -10.46 -6.55 15.60
CA TYR A 25 -10.56 -8.00 15.57
C TYR A 25 -9.17 -8.61 15.44
N LYS A 26 -9.00 -9.79 16.03
CA LYS A 26 -7.82 -10.64 15.87
C LYS A 26 -8.20 -11.92 15.14
N CYS A 27 -7.45 -12.26 14.09
CA CYS A 27 -7.64 -13.53 13.39
C CYS A 27 -7.10 -14.70 14.23
N LYS A 28 -7.88 -15.77 14.42
CA LYS A 28 -7.42 -16.96 15.15
C LYS A 28 -6.35 -17.75 14.39
N VAL A 29 -6.37 -17.70 13.05
CA VAL A 29 -5.45 -18.47 12.20
C VAL A 29 -4.07 -17.81 12.12
N CYS A 30 -4.01 -16.54 11.70
CA CYS A 30 -2.74 -15.85 11.47
C CYS A 30 -2.36 -14.82 12.54
N LYS A 31 -3.18 -14.68 13.59
CA LYS A 31 -2.98 -13.73 14.69
C LYS A 31 -2.91 -12.25 14.26
N TYR A 32 -3.25 -11.93 13.00
CA TYR A 32 -3.27 -10.55 12.48
C TYR A 32 -4.44 -9.74 13.07
N TYR A 33 -4.17 -8.47 13.37
CA TYR A 33 -5.16 -7.51 13.87
C TYR A 33 -5.69 -6.63 12.75
N TYR A 34 -7.00 -6.41 12.73
CA TYR A 34 -7.64 -5.53 11.76
C TYR A 34 -8.85 -4.82 12.37
N ILE A 35 -9.22 -3.68 11.79
CA ILE A 35 -10.34 -2.85 12.21
C ILE A 35 -11.51 -3.09 11.24
N GLU A 36 -12.73 -3.17 11.76
CA GLU A 36 -13.98 -3.17 10.97
C GLU A 36 -14.24 -1.77 10.41
N GLY A 37 -14.60 -1.67 9.13
CA GLY A 37 -14.80 -0.39 8.44
C GLY A 37 -13.49 0.38 8.25
N ASP A 38 -12.45 -0.31 7.80
CA ASP A 38 -11.16 0.31 7.46
C ASP A 38 -11.31 1.19 6.22
N ALA A 39 -11.47 2.48 6.47
CA ALA A 39 -11.70 3.52 5.47
C ALA A 39 -10.42 4.05 4.82
N ARG A 40 -9.26 3.38 5.01
CA ARG A 40 -8.04 3.78 4.31
C ARG A 40 -8.22 3.59 2.81
N THR A 41 -7.92 4.62 2.04
CA THR A 41 -7.90 4.56 0.58
C THR A 41 -6.96 3.46 0.13
N LYS A 42 -7.50 2.49 -0.62
CA LYS A 42 -6.72 1.42 -1.23
C LYS A 42 -6.41 1.83 -2.66
N TYR A 43 -5.13 1.97 -2.96
CA TYR A 43 -4.66 2.20 -4.32
C TYR A 43 -4.43 0.87 -5.02
N SER A 44 -4.85 0.81 -6.28
CA SER A 44 -4.66 -0.34 -7.15
C SER A 44 -3.22 -0.41 -7.69
N GLY A 45 -2.84 -1.56 -8.26
CA GLY A 45 -1.57 -1.68 -8.98
C GLY A 45 -1.48 -0.73 -10.18
N SER A 46 -2.60 -0.48 -10.86
CA SER A 46 -2.70 0.48 -11.97
C SER A 46 -2.40 1.91 -11.54
N ASP A 47 -2.86 2.32 -10.36
CA ASP A 47 -2.58 3.67 -9.83
C ASP A 47 -1.08 3.87 -9.62
N ARG A 48 -0.40 2.85 -9.08
CA ARG A 48 1.04 2.86 -8.90
C ARG A 48 1.77 2.96 -10.25
N LEU A 49 1.38 2.16 -11.24
CA LEU A 49 1.99 2.21 -12.56
C LEU A 49 1.80 3.57 -13.24
N LYS A 50 0.61 4.16 -13.12
CA LYS A 50 0.31 5.49 -13.65
C LYS A 50 1.19 6.57 -13.03
N VAL A 51 1.35 6.56 -11.70
CA VAL A 51 2.23 7.49 -10.98
C VAL A 51 3.68 7.35 -11.44
N ILE A 52 4.20 6.12 -11.51
CA ILE A 52 5.57 5.86 -11.94
C ILE A 52 5.79 6.33 -13.38
N LYS A 53 4.84 6.06 -14.28
CA LYS A 53 4.91 6.52 -15.67
C LYS A 53 4.99 8.05 -15.74
N LEU A 54 4.11 8.76 -15.06
CA LEU A 54 4.14 10.23 -15.03
C LEU A 54 5.46 10.78 -14.49
N TYR A 55 6.01 10.14 -13.45
CA TYR A 55 7.32 10.53 -12.91
C TYR A 55 8.46 10.34 -13.93
N LEU A 56 8.43 9.26 -14.71
CA LEU A 56 9.40 9.01 -15.79
C LEU A 56 9.26 10.00 -16.95
N GLU A 57 8.05 10.51 -17.22
CA GLU A 57 7.79 11.61 -18.17
C GLU A 57 8.18 12.99 -17.60
N ASN A 58 9.02 13.04 -16.54
CA ASN A 58 9.46 14.25 -15.85
C ASN A 58 8.34 15.11 -15.22
N CYS A 59 7.18 14.52 -14.90
CA CYS A 59 6.17 15.24 -14.13
C CYS A 59 6.63 15.39 -12.67
N GLY A 60 6.61 16.62 -12.15
CA GLY A 60 6.90 16.88 -10.75
C GLY A 60 5.90 16.21 -9.80
N ILE A 61 6.36 15.79 -8.61
CA ILE A 61 5.54 15.05 -7.62
C ILE A 61 4.23 15.78 -7.28
N ARG A 62 4.29 17.11 -7.12
CA ARG A 62 3.11 17.95 -6.83
C ARG A 62 2.13 18.01 -8.01
N THR A 63 2.64 17.95 -9.24
CA THR A 63 1.82 17.89 -10.45
C THR A 63 1.10 16.54 -10.54
N ILE A 64 1.80 15.45 -10.24
CA ILE A 64 1.21 14.10 -10.20
C ILE A 64 0.12 14.01 -9.12
N GLU A 65 0.35 14.58 -7.94
CA GLU A 65 -0.66 14.67 -6.88
C GLU A 65 -1.94 15.36 -7.36
N ARG A 66 -1.82 16.51 -8.05
CA ARG A 66 -2.98 17.20 -8.63
C ARG A 66 -3.70 16.37 -9.69
N PHE A 67 -2.98 15.62 -10.52
CA PHE A 67 -3.58 14.81 -11.59
C PHE A 67 -4.21 13.50 -11.11
N THR A 68 -3.67 12.90 -10.05
CA THR A 68 -4.08 11.57 -9.57
C THR A 68 -4.90 11.61 -8.30
N GLY A 69 -4.86 12.72 -7.55
CA GLY A 69 -5.43 12.83 -6.20
C GLY A 69 -4.64 12.05 -5.15
N ILE A 70 -3.49 11.47 -5.50
CA ILE A 70 -2.66 10.69 -4.60
C ILE A 70 -1.72 11.62 -3.86
N HIS A 71 -1.73 11.53 -2.53
CA HIS A 71 -0.91 12.38 -1.67
C HIS A 71 0.59 12.27 -2.03
N ASN A 72 1.28 13.41 -2.10
CA ASN A 72 2.69 13.46 -2.53
C ASN A 72 3.64 12.53 -1.75
N ILE A 73 3.46 12.36 -0.44
CA ILE A 73 4.24 11.42 0.39
C ILE A 73 4.13 9.98 -0.14
N LEU A 74 2.93 9.56 -0.56
CA LEU A 74 2.68 8.22 -1.09
C LEU A 74 3.39 8.02 -2.45
N ILE A 75 3.37 9.06 -3.29
CA ILE A 75 4.09 9.10 -4.56
C ILE A 75 5.60 8.93 -4.32
N SER A 76 6.19 9.71 -3.41
CA SER A 76 7.62 9.60 -3.06
C SER A 76 8.00 8.21 -2.58
N ILE A 77 7.20 7.61 -1.69
CA ILE A 77 7.43 6.24 -1.20
C ILE A 77 7.39 5.22 -2.34
N TRP A 78 6.48 5.39 -3.32
CA TRP A 78 6.39 4.48 -4.46
C TRP A 78 7.58 4.60 -5.40
N ILE A 79 8.05 5.82 -5.65
CA ILE A 79 9.26 6.08 -6.44
C ILE A 79 10.45 5.40 -5.77
N GLU A 80 10.69 5.66 -4.48
CA GLU A 80 11.81 5.08 -3.73
C GLU A 80 11.79 3.55 -3.75
N LYS A 81 10.63 2.93 -3.50
CA LYS A 81 10.47 1.47 -3.54
C LYS A 81 10.75 0.90 -4.92
N THR A 82 10.31 1.59 -5.97
CA THR A 82 10.52 1.17 -7.36
C THR A 82 12.00 1.27 -7.73
N SER A 83 12.67 2.37 -7.36
CA SER A 83 14.11 2.54 -7.57
C SER A 83 14.92 1.45 -6.86
N ARG A 84 14.55 1.10 -5.62
CA ARG A 84 15.21 0.02 -4.87
C ARG A 84 15.00 -1.36 -5.50
N ALA A 85 13.81 -1.64 -6.02
CA ALA A 85 13.52 -2.89 -6.71
C ALA A 85 14.26 -3.00 -8.06
N ASN A 86 14.46 -1.88 -8.75
CA ASN A 86 15.09 -1.80 -10.07
C ASN A 86 16.60 -1.52 -10.01
N GLN A 87 17.26 -1.70 -8.87
CA GLN A 87 18.73 -1.65 -8.81
C GLN A 87 19.32 -2.82 -9.63
N VAL A 88 19.53 -2.57 -10.91
CA VAL A 88 20.32 -3.44 -11.78
C VAL A 88 21.74 -3.38 -11.23
N ARG A 89 22.23 -4.48 -10.64
CA ARG A 89 23.65 -4.58 -10.29
C ARG A 89 24.43 -4.32 -11.58
N PRO A 90 25.44 -3.44 -11.58
CA PRO A 90 26.25 -3.24 -12.77
C PRO A 90 26.76 -4.62 -13.21
N ARG A 91 26.52 -5.01 -14.48
CA ARG A 91 27.11 -6.22 -15.04
C ARG A 91 28.62 -6.05 -14.84
N LYS A 92 29.23 -6.90 -14.00
CA LYS A 92 30.69 -6.92 -13.90
C LYS A 92 31.22 -7.15 -15.31
N SER A 93 31.93 -6.17 -15.86
CA SER A 93 32.69 -6.33 -17.09
C SER A 93 33.59 -7.53 -16.88
N GLN A 94 33.33 -8.63 -17.60
CA GLN A 94 34.30 -9.71 -17.73
C GLN A 94 35.50 -9.11 -18.46
N LYS A 95 36.55 -8.79 -17.72
CA LYS A 95 37.91 -8.64 -18.23
C LYS A 95 38.71 -9.81 -17.68
#